data_AF-A0A376W8L0-F1
#
_entry.id   AF-A0A376W8L0-F1
#
_cell.length_a   1.000
_cell.length_b   1.000
_cell.length_c   1.000
_cell.angle_alpha   90.00
_cell.angle_beta   90.00
_cell.angle_gamma   90.00
#
_symmetry.space_group_name_H-M   'P 1'
#
loop_
_entity.id
_entity.type
_entity.pdbx_description
1 polymer ?
#
loop_
_entity_poly.entity_id
_entity_poly.type
_entity_poly.pdbx_seq_one_letter_code
_entity_poly.pdbx_strand_id
1 'polypeptide(L)'
;MRDSEHFFFDLPSFSEMLQAWTRSGALQEQVANKMQEWFESGLQQWDISRDAPYFGFEIPKRAGQIFLCLAGRTDWLYGLFQESV
;
A
#
# COMPACT_ATOMS: atom_id res chain seq x y z
N MET A 1 3.13 4.47 27.08
CA MET A 1 3.30 4.21 25.64
C MET A 1 2.87 2.77 25.41
N ARG A 2 1.99 2.50 24.44
CA ARG A 2 1.60 1.15 24.07
C ARG A 2 2.52 0.77 22.91
N ASP A 3 3.41 -0.19 23.13
CA ASP A 3 4.20 -0.76 22.05
C ASP A 3 3.29 -1.67 21.25
N SER A 4 3.05 -1.30 20.00
CA SER A 4 2.38 -2.16 19.02
C SER A 4 3.35 -2.50 17.91
N GLU A 5 3.23 -3.72 17.39
CA GLU A 5 3.98 -4.16 16.23
C GLU A 5 3.28 -3.62 14.97
N HIS A 6 3.93 -2.64 14.34
CA HIS A 6 3.45 -2.08 13.08
C HIS A 6 4.12 -2.77 11.88
N PHE A 7 3.32 -3.16 10.89
CA PHE A 7 3.80 -3.63 9.59
C PHE A 7 4.00 -2.46 8.63
N PHE A 8 5.22 -2.37 8.11
CA PHE A 8 5.60 -1.35 7.15
C PHE A 8 5.72 -1.98 5.77
N PHE A 9 5.02 -1.41 4.80
CA PHE A 9 5.21 -1.71 3.39
C PHE A 9 6.41 -0.92 2.87
N ASP A 10 7.36 -1.63 2.28
CA ASP A 10 8.59 -1.04 1.76
C ASP A 10 8.37 -0.42 0.37
N LEU A 11 7.62 0.69 0.35
CA LEU A 11 7.38 1.50 -0.84
C LEU A 11 8.68 1.98 -1.54
N PRO A 12 9.78 2.33 -0.83
CA PRO A 12 11.04 2.73 -1.46
C PRO A 12 11.60 1.70 -2.45
N SER A 13 11.44 0.40 -2.19
CA SER A 13 11.91 -0.67 -3.07
C SER A 13 11.22 -0.67 -4.45
N PHE A 14 10.05 -0.04 -4.56
CA PHE A 14 9.31 0.08 -5.83
C PHE A 14 9.56 1.40 -6.56
N SER A 15 10.42 2.28 -6.03
CA SER A 15 10.70 3.60 -6.59
C SER A 15 11.12 3.58 -8.06
N GLU A 16 12.09 2.74 -8.43
CA GLU A 16 12.60 2.64 -9.80
C GLU A 16 11.52 2.20 -10.80
N MET A 17 10.71 1.20 -10.42
CA MET A 17 9.60 0.72 -11.25
C MET A 17 8.55 1.82 -11.43
N LEU A 18 8.17 2.52 -10.35
CA LEU A 18 7.18 3.59 -10.41
C LEU A 18 7.68 4.79 -11.22
N GLN A 19 8.97 5.14 -11.12
CA GLN A 19 9.57 6.19 -11.95
C GLN A 19 9.56 5.82 -13.43
N ALA A 20 9.94 4.58 -13.77
CA ALA A 20 9.90 4.09 -15.14
C ALA A 20 8.46 4.11 -15.70
N TRP A 21 7.47 3.68 -14.91
CA TRP A 21 6.08 3.71 -15.31
C TRP A 21 5.55 5.15 -15.48
N THR A 22 5.93 6.06 -14.58
CA THR A 22 5.55 7.48 -14.67
C THR A 22 6.06 8.14 -15.95
N ARG A 23 7.21 7.70 -16.45
CA ARG A 23 7.83 8.18 -17.70
C ARG A 23 7.36 7.43 -18.96
N SER A 24 6.51 6.42 -18.82
CA SER A 24 6.04 5.60 -19.95
C SER A 24 5.03 6.31 -20.87
N GLY A 25 4.53 7.49 -20.47
CA GLY A 25 3.51 8.24 -21.19
C GLY A 25 2.08 7.74 -20.97
N ALA A 26 1.88 6.74 -20.11
CA ALA A 26 0.56 6.24 -19.75
C ALA A 26 -0.22 7.20 -18.83
N LEU A 27 0.47 8.10 -18.12
CA LEU A 27 -0.13 9.06 -17.20
C LEU A 27 -0.31 10.42 -17.86
N GLN A 28 -1.33 11.15 -17.40
CA GLN A 28 -1.48 12.57 -17.72
C GLN A 28 -0.27 13.35 -17.20
N GLU A 29 0.20 14.32 -17.98
CA GLU A 29 1.39 15.11 -17.68
C GLU A 29 1.33 15.78 -16.30
N GLN A 30 0.16 16.28 -15.91
CA GLN A 30 -0.06 16.89 -14.59
C GLN A 30 0.16 15.91 -13.44
N VAL A 31 -0.26 14.65 -13.60
CA VAL A 31 -0.06 13.58 -12.62
C VAL A 31 1.40 13.17 -12.57
N ALA A 32 2.05 13.03 -13.73
CA ALA A 32 3.47 12.68 -13.80
C ALA A 32 4.36 13.74 -13.13
N ASN A 33 4.05 15.02 -13.32
CA ASN A 33 4.78 16.12 -12.68
C ASN A 33 4.63 16.11 -11.14
N LYS A 34 3.42 15.82 -10.62
CA LYS A 34 3.23 15.67 -9.17
C LYS A 34 3.87 14.43 -8.58
N MET A 35 3.89 13.32 -9.31
CA MET A 35 4.61 12.13 -8.88
C MET A 35 6.11 12.41 -8.77
N GLN A 36 6.71 13.22 -9.66
CA GLN A 36 8.12 13.62 -9.53
C GLN A 36 8.42 14.38 -8.24
N GLU A 37 7.57 15.33 -7.85
CA GLU A 37 7.72 16.05 -6.56
C GLU A 37 7.69 15.08 -5.36
N TRP A 38 6.85 14.04 -5.42
CA TRP A 38 6.78 13.01 -4.37
C TRP A 38 8.00 12.09 -4.36
N PHE A 39 8.59 11.78 -5.52
CA PHE A 39 9.84 11.03 -5.58
C PHE A 39 11.03 11.85 -5.05
N GLU A 40 11.09 13.15 -5.36
CA GLU A 40 12.14 14.06 -4.85
C GLU A 40 12.05 14.24 -3.33
N SER A 41 10.84 14.24 -2.77
CA SER A 41 10.61 14.32 -1.32
C SER A 41 11.05 13.03 -0.58
N GLY A 42 11.30 11.95 -1.32
CA GLY A 42 11.69 10.64 -0.79
C GLY A 42 10.48 9.82 -0.38
N LEU A 43 10.32 8.65 -1.02
CA LEU A 43 9.29 7.68 -0.61
C LEU A 43 9.63 7.18 0.80
N GLN A 44 8.63 7.20 1.68
CA GLN A 44 8.77 6.64 3.03
C GLN A 44 8.08 5.28 3.09
N GLN A 45 8.56 4.44 4.01
CA GLN A 45 7.87 3.20 4.33
C GLN A 45 6.48 3.52 4.87
N TRP A 46 5.47 2.83 4.34
CA TRP A 46 4.10 3.12 4.66
C TRP A 46 3.57 2.11 5.67
N ASP A 47 3.13 2.58 6.83
CA ASP A 47 2.51 1.72 7.84
C ASP A 47 1.11 1.29 7.38
N ILE A 48 0.94 -0.02 7.16
CA ILE A 48 -0.28 -0.66 6.65
C ILE A 48 -1.12 -1.33 7.75
N SER A 49 -0.64 -1.29 9.00
CA SER A 49 -1.25 -1.99 10.13
C SER A 49 -1.91 -1.03 11.11
N ARG A 50 -3.02 -1.45 11.71
CA ARG A 50 -3.68 -0.73 12.80
C ARG A 50 -4.07 -1.70 13.90
N ASP A 51 -3.92 -1.24 15.14
CA ASP A 51 -4.39 -1.96 16.31
C ASP A 51 -5.91 -2.00 16.39
N ALA A 52 -6.45 -3.13 16.83
CA ALA A 52 -7.85 -3.22 17.20
C ALA A 52 -8.19 -2.29 18.40
N PRO A 53 -9.42 -1.76 18.46
CA PRO A 53 -10.53 -1.96 17.53
C PRO A 53 -10.47 -0.98 16.34
N TYR A 54 -10.37 -1.51 15.12
CA TYR A 54 -10.39 -0.74 13.87
C TYR A 54 -11.27 -1.45 12.83
N PHE A 55 -11.90 -0.71 11.92
CA PHE A 55 -12.69 -1.32 10.84
C PHE A 55 -11.77 -1.66 9.67
N GLY A 56 -11.53 -2.96 9.43
CA GLY A 56 -10.64 -3.46 8.39
C GLY A 56 -10.60 -4.98 8.37
N PHE A 57 -9.60 -5.56 7.71
CA PHE A 57 -9.46 -7.01 7.58
C PHE A 57 -8.41 -7.53 8.55
N GLU A 58 -8.69 -8.62 9.26
CA GLU A 58 -7.71 -9.26 10.14
C GLU A 58 -6.53 -9.82 9.35
N ILE A 59 -5.32 -9.68 9.89
CA ILE A 59 -4.12 -10.24 9.27
C ILE A 59 -4.11 -11.76 9.51
N PRO A 60 -4.14 -12.60 8.44
CA PRO A 60 -4.07 -14.04 8.62
C PRO A 60 -2.74 -14.40 9.31
N LYS A 61 -2.84 -15.14 10.43
CA LYS A 61 -1.77 -15.57 11.37
C LYS A 61 -1.53 -14.69 12.62
N ARG A 62 -2.24 -13.57 12.84
CA ARG A 62 -2.24 -12.88 14.16
C ARG A 62 -3.63 -12.34 14.52
N ALA A 63 -4.20 -12.86 15.60
CA ALA A 63 -5.45 -12.35 16.17
C ALA A 63 -5.24 -10.95 16.78
N GLY A 64 -6.04 -9.96 16.36
CA GLY A 64 -6.07 -8.62 16.93
C GLY A 64 -5.34 -7.51 16.15
N GLN A 65 -4.71 -7.82 15.03
CA GLN A 65 -4.10 -6.83 14.13
C GLN A 65 -4.89 -6.70 12.83
N ILE A 66 -5.08 -5.47 12.35
CA ILE A 66 -6.02 -5.15 11.29
C ILE A 66 -5.28 -4.42 10.16
N PHE A 67 -5.44 -4.89 8.92
CA PHE A 67 -5.00 -4.15 7.73
C PHE A 67 -5.87 -2.92 7.50
N LEU A 68 -5.24 -1.81 7.12
CA LEU A 68 -5.94 -0.66 6.56
C LEU A 68 -6.75 -1.08 5.31
N CYS A 69 -7.98 -0.59 5.20
CA CYS A 69 -8.93 -0.92 4.13
C CYS A 69 -8.36 -0.71 2.70
N LEU A 70 -7.39 0.19 2.53
CA LEU A 70 -6.69 0.41 1.26
C LEU A 70 -5.81 -0.79 0.86
N ALA A 71 -5.11 -1.40 1.82
CA ALA A 71 -4.26 -2.57 1.56
C ALA A 71 -5.11 -3.85 1.40
N GLY A 72 -6.16 -4.02 2.21
CA GLY A 72 -7.01 -5.21 2.10
C GLY A 72 -7.89 -5.27 0.84
N ARG A 73 -8.11 -4.14 0.15
CA ARG A 73 -8.94 -4.09 -1.06
C ARG A 73 -8.30 -4.81 -2.25
N THR A 74 -6.98 -4.82 -2.36
CA THR A 74 -6.29 -5.56 -3.43
C THR A 74 -6.37 -7.06 -3.20
N ASP A 75 -6.20 -7.52 -1.96
CA ASP A 75 -6.21 -8.95 -1.62
C ASP A 75 -7.59 -9.58 -1.83
N TRP A 76 -8.67 -8.85 -1.51
CA TRP A 76 -10.04 -9.31 -1.77
C TRP A 76 -10.39 -9.39 -3.26
N LEU A 77 -9.85 -8.51 -4.10
CA LEU A 77 -10.06 -8.60 -5.55
C LEU A 77 -9.40 -9.85 -6.13
N TYR A 78 -8.22 -10.24 -5.62
CA TYR A 78 -7.59 -11.49 -6.01
C TYR A 78 -8.38 -12.73 -5.54
N GLY A 79 -8.93 -12.70 -4.32
CA GLY A 79 -9.81 -13.76 -3.81
C GLY A 79 -11.09 -13.94 -4.64
N LEU A 80 -11.79 -12.85 -4.94
CA LEU A 80 -13.00 -12.85 -5.77
C LEU A 80 -12.74 -13.32 -7.22
N PHE A 81 -11.54 -13.07 -7.75
CA PHE A 81 -11.18 -13.49 -9.11
C PHE A 81 -10.84 -14.99 -9.20
N GLN A 82 -10.36 -15.60 -8.10
CA GLN A 82 -10.11 -17.05 -8.05
C GLN A 82 -11.37 -17.88 -7.76
N GLU A 83 -12.38 -17.32 -7.11
CA GLU A 83 -13.67 -18.01 -6.89
C GLU A 83 -14.62 -17.95 -8.10
N SER A 84 -14.26 -17.20 -9.15
CA SER A 84 -15.07 -17.02 -10.37
C SER A 84 -14.68 -17.95 -11.53
N VAL A 85 -13.91 -19.03 -11.28
CA VAL A 85 -13.55 -20.07 -12.27
C VAL A 85 -13.89 -21.46 -11.74
#